data_AF-A0A4Q9KTM6-F1
#
_entry.id   AF-A0A4Q9KTM6-F1
#
_cell.length_a   1.000
_cell.length_b   1.000
_cell.length_c   1.000
_cell.angle_alpha   90.00
_cell.angle_beta   90.00
_cell.angle_gamma   90.00
#
_symmetry.space_group_name_H-M   'P 1'
#
loop_
_entity.id
_entity.type
_entity.pdbx_description
1 polymer ?
#
loop_
_entity_poly.entity_id
_entity_poly.type
_entity_poly.pdbx_seq_one_letter_code
_entity_poly.pdbx_strand_id
1 'polypeptide(L)'
;MNISILYKKNILGVCIQDMKDLFIIQDIYDTHECDILKNIIHTFDIQKCFYSLDLSLERYECLEECQIEFEMLETKTYENSSVKKHLEQFIEKDKYKLSISCLSSLLIFFNCPEIIKEIIADNKKVSCENRFFVGKKVKTAETIKDERQNNFRMSKLITSIGVYNIHLLDLRETLFLSQSTMKSLYLLKEKRHQNINISTKKDFSVIEKIDFTQTNVGKSLLKLWVNFPLLNIKKINERREIIDYIINNSLQTKTTQFLKMCVCLEKN
;
A
#
# COMPACT_ATOMS: atom_id res chain seq x y z
N MET A 1 -5.75 -7.01 -6.39
CA MET A 1 -4.39 -6.69 -5.89
C MET A 1 -3.74 -7.94 -5.34
N ASN A 2 -2.42 -8.00 -5.39
CA ASN A 2 -1.65 -9.14 -4.89
C ASN A 2 -0.77 -8.70 -3.71
N ILE A 3 -0.44 -9.62 -2.81
CA ILE A 3 0.47 -9.37 -1.69
C ILE A 3 1.53 -10.46 -1.65
N SER A 4 2.78 -10.10 -1.33
CA SER A 4 3.78 -11.07 -0.88
C SER A 4 4.16 -10.79 0.56
N ILE A 5 4.21 -11.86 1.34
CA ILE A 5 4.51 -11.83 2.76
C ILE A 5 5.71 -12.70 3.09
N LEU A 6 6.47 -12.27 4.08
CA LEU A 6 7.56 -13.04 4.65
C LEU A 6 7.58 -12.83 6.15
N TYR A 7 7.54 -13.93 6.90
CA TYR A 7 7.66 -13.89 8.34
C TYR A 7 9.06 -14.32 8.78
N LYS A 8 9.59 -13.60 9.76
CA LYS A 8 10.74 -14.05 10.53
C LYS A 8 10.44 -13.86 12.01
N LYS A 9 10.17 -14.96 12.72
CA LYS A 9 9.55 -14.94 14.06
C LYS A 9 8.24 -14.15 14.00
N ASN A 10 8.09 -13.08 14.77
CA ASN A 10 6.89 -12.23 14.80
C ASN A 10 7.05 -10.93 13.99
N ILE A 11 8.10 -10.84 13.16
CA ILE A 11 8.28 -9.71 12.26
C ILE A 11 7.75 -10.10 10.89
N LEU A 12 6.83 -9.30 10.38
CA LEU A 12 6.19 -9.39 9.09
C LEU A 12 6.83 -8.40 8.12
N GLY A 13 7.32 -8.91 6.98
CA GLY A 13 7.61 -8.13 5.79
C GLY A 13 6.45 -8.22 4.80
N VAL A 14 6.09 -7.10 4.19
CA VAL A 14 4.98 -6.99 3.24
C VAL A 14 5.38 -6.19 2.01
N CYS A 15 5.03 -6.74 0.85
CA CYS A 15 4.96 -5.98 -0.39
C CYS A 15 3.59 -6.18 -1.05
N ILE A 16 2.92 -5.10 -1.41
CA ILE A 16 1.63 -5.11 -2.10
C ILE A 16 1.85 -4.69 -3.55
N GLN A 17 1.18 -5.36 -4.47
CA GLN A 17 1.14 -4.98 -5.87
C GLN A 17 -0.27 -4.54 -6.26
N ASP A 18 -0.35 -3.35 -6.82
CA ASP A 18 -1.50 -2.85 -7.55
C ASP A 18 -1.09 -2.45 -8.97
N MET A 19 -1.45 -3.26 -9.96
CA MET A 19 -1.08 -3.04 -11.37
C MET A 19 0.44 -2.86 -11.55
N LYS A 20 0.90 -1.61 -11.77
CA LYS A 20 2.31 -1.22 -11.95
C LYS A 20 2.92 -0.60 -10.68
N ASP A 21 2.13 -0.37 -9.64
CA ASP A 21 2.60 0.20 -8.40
C ASP A 21 2.89 -0.92 -7.38
N LEU A 22 4.08 -0.88 -6.80
CA LEU A 22 4.56 -1.78 -5.77
C LEU A 22 4.73 -0.99 -4.48
N PHE A 23 4.03 -1.40 -3.43
CA PHE A 23 4.05 -0.75 -2.12
C PHE A 23 4.81 -1.62 -1.14
N ILE A 24 5.92 -1.08 -0.63
CA ILE A 24 6.73 -1.69 0.40
C ILE A 24 6.31 -1.08 1.74
N ILE A 25 6.02 -1.94 2.70
CA ILE A 25 5.72 -1.53 4.07
C ILE A 25 6.96 -1.73 4.90
N GLN A 26 7.21 -0.87 5.90
CA GLN A 26 8.25 -1.15 6.87
C GLN A 26 8.00 -2.49 7.56
N ASP A 27 9.04 -3.24 7.92
CA ASP A 27 8.88 -4.50 8.66
C ASP A 27 8.13 -4.21 9.98
N ILE A 28 6.99 -4.89 10.19
CA ILE A 28 6.08 -4.65 11.33
C ILE A 28 6.07 -5.87 12.23
N TYR A 29 5.92 -5.66 13.54
CA TYR A 29 5.61 -6.74 14.46
C TYR A 29 4.14 -7.15 14.32
N ASP A 30 3.85 -8.42 14.03
CA ASP A 30 2.49 -8.96 13.96
C ASP A 30 2.26 -10.03 15.04
N THR A 31 0.99 -10.22 15.40
CA THR A 31 0.57 -11.24 16.37
C THR A 31 0.64 -12.64 15.75
N HIS A 32 0.44 -13.69 16.56
CA HIS A 32 0.27 -15.04 16.03
C HIS A 32 -1.04 -15.19 15.25
N GLU A 33 -2.04 -14.36 15.57
CA GLU A 33 -3.35 -14.31 14.90
C GLU A 33 -3.34 -13.50 13.59
N CYS A 34 -2.18 -12.92 13.21
CA CYS A 34 -1.98 -12.15 11.99
C CYS A 34 -2.89 -10.91 11.87
N ASP A 35 -3.22 -10.24 12.98
CA ASP A 35 -4.22 -9.16 12.97
C ASP A 35 -3.85 -8.02 12.02
N ILE A 36 -2.57 -7.66 11.96
CA ILE A 36 -2.09 -6.57 11.09
C ILE A 36 -2.21 -7.00 9.63
N LEU A 37 -1.73 -8.20 9.31
CA LEU A 37 -1.83 -8.73 7.96
C LEU A 37 -3.29 -8.87 7.49
N LYS A 38 -4.20 -9.36 8.34
CA LYS A 38 -5.64 -9.43 8.05
C LYS A 38 -6.20 -8.04 7.72
N ASN A 39 -5.84 -7.03 8.51
CA ASN A 39 -6.27 -5.65 8.26
C ASN A 39 -5.73 -5.11 6.92
N ILE A 40 -4.46 -5.38 6.60
CA ILE A 40 -3.87 -5.02 5.30
C ILE A 40 -4.63 -5.71 4.15
N ILE A 41 -4.87 -7.01 4.24
CA ILE A 41 -5.61 -7.80 3.24
C ILE A 41 -6.99 -7.19 2.95
N HIS A 42 -7.76 -6.90 4.01
CA HIS A 42 -9.09 -6.32 3.87
C HIS A 42 -9.10 -4.88 3.37
N THR A 43 -8.10 -4.08 3.77
CA THR A 43 -8.03 -2.68 3.35
C THR A 43 -7.77 -2.56 1.87
N PHE A 44 -6.79 -3.31 1.37
CA PHE A 44 -6.35 -3.26 -0.03
C PHE A 44 -7.15 -4.21 -0.95
N ASP A 45 -8.20 -4.88 -0.44
CA ASP A 45 -8.97 -5.88 -1.18
C ASP A 45 -8.06 -6.86 -1.95
N ILE A 46 -7.08 -7.39 -1.22
CA ILE A 46 -6.13 -8.37 -1.74
C ILE A 46 -6.90 -9.63 -2.15
N GLN A 47 -6.58 -10.14 -3.34
CA GLN A 47 -7.20 -11.34 -3.89
C GLN A 47 -6.28 -12.55 -3.76
N LYS A 48 -4.97 -12.33 -3.84
CA LYS A 48 -3.96 -13.37 -3.86
C LYS A 48 -2.77 -13.03 -2.98
N CYS A 49 -2.33 -14.01 -2.19
CA CYS A 49 -1.21 -13.91 -1.26
C CYS A 49 -0.12 -14.92 -1.58
N PHE A 50 1.08 -14.40 -1.83
CA PHE A 50 2.30 -15.17 -2.01
C PHE A 50 3.04 -15.26 -0.68
N TYR A 51 3.33 -16.49 -0.25
CA TYR A 51 4.02 -16.73 1.01
C TYR A 51 5.22 -17.66 0.83
N SER A 52 6.12 -17.65 1.81
CA SER A 52 7.28 -18.53 1.84
C SER A 52 6.98 -19.83 2.60
N LEU A 53 7.71 -20.90 2.28
CA LEU A 53 7.64 -22.20 2.98
C LEU A 53 7.78 -22.10 4.51
N ASP A 54 8.43 -21.04 5.01
CA ASP A 54 8.69 -20.85 6.44
C ASP A 54 7.47 -20.35 7.24
N LEU A 55 6.29 -20.23 6.60
CA LEU A 55 5.05 -19.84 7.27
C LEU A 55 4.57 -20.96 8.21
N SER A 56 4.40 -20.67 9.49
CA SER A 56 3.85 -21.59 10.47
C SER A 56 2.40 -21.96 10.15
N LEU A 57 2.02 -23.21 10.40
CA LEU A 57 0.66 -23.74 10.19
C LEU A 57 -0.42 -22.88 10.87
N GLU A 58 -0.22 -22.49 12.13
CA GLU A 58 -1.17 -21.65 12.90
C GLU A 58 -1.51 -20.33 12.18
N ARG A 59 -0.49 -19.69 11.59
CA ARG A 59 -0.68 -18.44 10.82
C ARG A 59 -1.40 -18.68 9.51
N TYR A 60 -1.12 -19.81 8.85
CA TYR A 60 -1.79 -20.19 7.63
C TYR A 60 -3.30 -20.39 7.89
N GLU A 61 -3.66 -21.13 8.93
CA GLU A 61 -5.05 -21.34 9.35
C GLU A 61 -5.77 -20.01 9.66
N CYS A 62 -5.10 -19.10 10.38
CA CYS A 62 -5.64 -17.76 10.64
C CYS A 62 -5.89 -16.98 9.34
N LEU A 63 -5.03 -17.12 8.35
CA LEU A 63 -5.13 -16.38 7.09
C LEU A 63 -6.16 -16.99 6.13
N GLU A 64 -6.46 -18.28 6.24
CA GLU A 64 -7.51 -18.95 5.47
C GLU A 64 -8.89 -18.30 5.70
N GLU A 65 -9.13 -17.76 6.91
CA GLU A 65 -10.34 -16.99 7.25
C GLU A 65 -10.57 -15.78 6.33
N CYS A 66 -9.52 -15.25 5.71
CA CYS A 66 -9.60 -14.08 4.84
C CYS A 66 -10.23 -14.38 3.47
N GLN A 67 -10.42 -15.66 3.11
CA GLN A 67 -10.99 -16.10 1.83
C GLN A 67 -10.22 -15.55 0.61
N ILE A 68 -8.88 -15.60 0.67
CA ILE A 68 -8.00 -15.20 -0.44
C ILE A 68 -7.26 -16.41 -1.01
N GLU A 69 -6.80 -16.30 -2.25
CA GLU A 69 -5.99 -17.35 -2.88
C GLU A 69 -4.58 -17.32 -2.30
N PHE A 70 -4.09 -18.47 -1.82
CA PHE A 70 -2.73 -18.60 -1.30
C PHE A 70 -1.85 -19.36 -2.29
N GLU A 71 -0.72 -18.78 -2.67
CA GLU A 71 0.29 -19.43 -3.49
C GLU A 71 1.63 -19.48 -2.76
N MET A 72 2.17 -20.69 -2.65
CA MET A 72 3.45 -20.93 -1.99
C MET A 72 4.60 -20.70 -2.98
N LEU A 73 5.60 -19.93 -2.57
CA LEU A 73 6.81 -19.68 -3.35
C LEU A 73 8.04 -20.26 -2.63
N GLU A 74 8.99 -20.78 -3.42
CA GLU A 74 10.27 -21.26 -2.90
C GLU A 74 11.05 -20.15 -2.21
N THR A 75 11.76 -20.46 -1.12
CA THR A 75 12.60 -19.51 -0.36
C THR A 75 13.61 -18.77 -1.23
N LYS A 76 14.16 -19.44 -2.26
CA LYS A 76 15.09 -18.84 -3.23
C LYS A 76 14.52 -17.62 -3.95
N THR A 77 13.20 -17.56 -4.14
CA THR A 77 12.54 -16.40 -4.78
C THR A 77 12.61 -15.14 -3.92
N TYR A 78 12.74 -15.29 -2.60
CA TYR A 78 12.89 -14.16 -1.66
C TYR A 78 14.35 -13.73 -1.47
N GLU A 79 15.32 -14.46 -2.04
CA GLU A 79 16.76 -14.29 -1.80
C GLU A 79 17.51 -13.66 -2.99
N ASN A 80 16.87 -12.77 -3.76
CA ASN A 80 17.56 -12.12 -4.87
C ASN A 80 18.51 -11.00 -4.41
N SER A 81 19.82 -11.23 -4.52
CA SER A 81 20.85 -10.27 -4.12
C SER A 81 20.89 -8.98 -4.96
N SER A 82 20.45 -9.02 -6.22
CA SER A 82 20.54 -7.87 -7.13
C SER A 82 19.51 -6.81 -6.82
N VAL A 83 18.26 -7.24 -6.60
CA VAL A 83 17.15 -6.36 -6.19
C VAL A 83 17.44 -5.76 -4.82
N LYS A 84 17.93 -6.57 -3.87
CA LYS A 84 18.32 -6.12 -2.53
C LYS A 84 19.38 -5.02 -2.60
N LYS A 85 20.48 -5.24 -3.34
CA LYS A 85 21.55 -4.25 -3.49
C LYS A 85 21.09 -2.94 -4.12
N HIS A 86 20.20 -2.98 -5.11
CA HIS A 86 19.68 -1.78 -5.75
C HIS A 86 18.82 -0.95 -4.80
N LEU A 87 17.92 -1.60 -4.04
CA LEU A 87 16.99 -0.89 -3.14
C LEU A 87 17.61 -0.47 -1.81
N GLU A 88 18.63 -1.19 -1.34
CA GLU A 88 19.43 -0.79 -0.17
C GLU A 88 20.11 0.58 -0.36
N GLN A 89 20.23 1.10 -1.59
CA GLN A 89 20.74 2.46 -1.84
C GLN A 89 19.73 3.55 -1.51
N PHE A 90 18.44 3.23 -1.51
CA PHE A 90 17.36 4.20 -1.36
C PHE A 90 16.57 4.04 -0.06
N ILE A 91 16.74 2.91 0.64
CA ILE A 91 15.95 2.51 1.81
C ILE A 91 16.87 2.09 2.95
N GLU A 92 16.52 2.47 4.18
CA GLU A 92 17.21 2.02 5.38
C GLU A 92 17.10 0.49 5.56
N LYS A 93 18.22 -0.19 5.33
CA LYS A 93 18.33 -1.66 5.29
C LYS A 93 17.73 -2.37 6.48
N ASP A 94 17.91 -1.83 7.69
CA ASP A 94 17.50 -2.51 8.92
C ASP A 94 15.98 -2.50 9.14
N LYS A 95 15.27 -1.57 8.49
CA LYS A 95 13.83 -1.38 8.69
C LYS A 95 12.96 -2.11 7.67
N TYR A 96 13.49 -2.46 6.50
CA TYR A 96 12.70 -2.98 5.36
C TYR A 96 13.23 -4.31 4.82
N LYS A 97 14.04 -5.02 5.60
CA LYS A 97 14.79 -6.18 5.13
C LYS A 97 13.87 -7.30 4.63
N LEU A 98 12.80 -7.58 5.36
CA LEU A 98 11.85 -8.62 4.99
C LEU A 98 10.97 -8.14 3.83
N SER A 99 10.46 -6.91 3.88
CA SER A 99 9.63 -6.35 2.82
C SER A 99 10.34 -6.23 1.47
N ILE A 100 11.64 -5.91 1.44
CA ILE A 100 12.45 -5.94 0.20
C ILE A 100 12.56 -7.37 -0.34
N SER A 101 12.63 -8.37 0.54
CA SER A 101 12.64 -9.77 0.13
C SER A 101 11.29 -10.16 -0.50
N CYS A 102 10.17 -9.68 0.05
CA CYS A 102 8.83 -9.84 -0.55
C CYS A 102 8.68 -9.12 -1.90
N LEU A 103 9.32 -7.98 -2.08
CA LEU A 103 9.34 -7.33 -3.39
C LEU A 103 10.07 -8.21 -4.41
N SER A 104 11.21 -8.78 -4.01
CA SER A 104 12.00 -9.61 -4.92
C SER A 104 11.25 -10.85 -5.40
N SER A 105 10.44 -11.48 -4.54
CA SER A 105 9.61 -12.62 -4.92
C SER A 105 8.51 -12.23 -5.92
N LEU A 106 7.82 -11.10 -5.70
CA LEU A 106 6.81 -10.59 -6.65
C LEU A 106 7.43 -10.30 -8.03
N LEU A 107 8.59 -9.62 -8.08
CA LEU A 107 9.25 -9.30 -9.33
C LEU A 107 9.68 -10.55 -10.12
N ILE A 108 10.08 -11.61 -9.42
CA ILE A 108 10.40 -12.90 -10.04
C ILE A 108 9.14 -13.61 -10.51
N PHE A 109 8.09 -13.63 -9.68
CA PHE A 109 6.84 -14.33 -9.98
C PHE A 109 6.13 -13.77 -11.22
N PHE A 110 6.04 -12.44 -11.34
CA PHE A 110 5.48 -11.81 -12.54
C PHE A 110 6.38 -11.91 -13.76
N ASN A 111 7.42 -12.74 -13.69
CA ASN A 111 8.27 -13.13 -14.81
C ASN A 111 8.75 -11.90 -15.55
N CYS A 112 9.50 -11.06 -14.84
CA CYS A 112 10.17 -9.89 -15.39
C CYS A 112 11.67 -10.17 -15.65
N PRO A 113 12.04 -11.12 -16.54
CA PRO A 113 13.44 -11.41 -16.82
C PRO A 113 14.15 -10.24 -17.50
N GLU A 114 13.43 -9.36 -18.21
CA GLU A 114 13.99 -8.13 -18.79
C GLU A 114 14.37 -7.11 -17.71
N ILE A 115 13.55 -6.98 -16.66
CA ILE A 115 13.81 -6.08 -15.54
C ILE A 115 14.99 -6.55 -14.70
N ILE A 116 15.10 -7.85 -14.45
CA ILE A 116 16.27 -8.42 -13.74
C ILE A 116 17.54 -8.19 -14.57
N LYS A 117 17.47 -8.28 -15.90
CA LYS A 117 18.58 -7.95 -16.81
C LYS A 117 18.91 -6.45 -16.79
N GLU A 118 17.92 -5.55 -16.75
CA GLU A 118 18.12 -4.10 -16.60
C GLU A 118 18.77 -3.75 -15.25
N ILE A 119 18.29 -4.30 -14.13
CA ILE A 119 18.90 -4.10 -12.81
C ILE A 119 20.35 -4.61 -12.79
N ILE A 120 20.64 -5.73 -13.46
CA ILE A 120 22.01 -6.26 -13.57
C ILE A 120 22.87 -5.41 -14.52
N ALA A 121 22.28 -4.83 -15.57
CA ALA A 121 22.97 -3.94 -16.51
C ALA A 121 23.29 -2.57 -15.91
N ASP A 122 22.38 -1.99 -15.13
CA ASP A 122 22.60 -0.74 -14.37
C ASP A 122 23.71 -0.91 -13.34
N ASN A 123 23.79 -2.07 -12.68
CA ASN A 123 24.90 -2.40 -11.77
C ASN A 123 26.26 -2.56 -12.49
N LYS A 124 26.29 -2.71 -13.82
CA LYS A 124 27.53 -2.74 -14.64
C LYS A 124 27.84 -1.41 -15.35
N LYS A 125 26.91 -0.46 -15.40
CA LYS A 125 27.12 0.88 -15.97
C LYS A 125 26.85 1.96 -14.93
N VAL A 126 27.78 2.09 -13.98
CA VAL A 126 28.03 3.40 -13.36
C VAL A 126 28.81 4.24 -14.37
N SER A 127 28.10 4.74 -15.37
CA SER A 127 28.52 5.91 -16.13
C SER A 127 27.24 6.64 -16.52
N CYS A 128 27.01 7.74 -15.82
CA CYS A 128 26.08 8.79 -16.17
C CYS A 128 25.99 8.96 -17.69
N GLU A 129 24.80 8.80 -18.28
CA GLU A 129 24.27 9.71 -19.31
C GLU A 129 22.91 9.23 -19.84
N ASN A 130 21.94 10.12 -19.65
CA ASN A 130 20.61 10.25 -20.26
C ASN A 130 20.29 9.38 -21.49
N ARG A 131 19.10 8.76 -21.44
CA ARG A 131 18.08 8.61 -22.51
C ARG A 131 17.01 7.61 -22.01
N PHE A 132 15.72 7.87 -21.79
CA PHE A 132 14.74 8.87 -22.24
C PHE A 132 13.68 9.13 -21.13
N PHE A 133 13.61 10.33 -20.54
CA PHE A 133 12.55 11.37 -20.61
C PHE A 133 11.13 10.95 -20.12
N VAL A 134 10.45 11.59 -19.14
CA VAL A 134 10.47 12.99 -18.66
C VAL A 134 10.17 13.04 -17.15
N GLY A 135 11.05 13.72 -16.41
CA GLY A 135 10.87 14.12 -15.02
C GLY A 135 12.16 14.78 -14.58
N LYS A 136 12.32 16.07 -14.92
CA LYS A 136 13.54 16.88 -14.75
C LYS A 136 14.33 16.55 -13.47
N LYS A 137 15.61 16.19 -13.63
CA LYS A 137 16.64 16.49 -12.64
C LYS A 137 16.66 18.00 -12.45
N VAL A 138 16.15 18.48 -11.33
CA VAL A 138 16.52 19.81 -10.83
C VAL A 138 17.85 19.65 -10.11
N LYS A 139 18.89 20.29 -10.64
CA LYS A 139 20.11 20.59 -9.89
C LYS A 139 19.77 21.68 -8.88
N THR A 140 19.94 21.40 -7.59
CA THR A 140 20.30 22.39 -6.55
C THR A 140 21.09 21.61 -5.50
N ALA A 141 22.42 21.62 -5.58
CA ALA A 141 23.21 22.42 -4.65
C ALA A 141 22.40 23.57 -4.05
N GLU A 142 21.70 23.26 -2.96
CA GLU A 142 21.46 24.11 -1.80
C GLU A 142 20.61 23.27 -0.85
N THR A 143 21.09 23.16 0.38
CA THR A 143 20.33 22.77 1.56
C THR A 143 19.09 23.65 1.69
N ILE A 144 18.02 23.32 0.97
CA ILE A 144 16.68 23.80 1.27
C ILE A 144 16.09 22.77 2.23
N LYS A 145 15.96 23.20 3.48
CA LYS A 145 15.08 22.60 4.48
C LYS A 145 13.64 22.69 3.97
N ASP A 146 13.27 21.87 2.99
CA ASP A 146 11.88 21.71 2.57
C ASP A 146 11.27 20.52 3.30
N GLU A 147 11.06 20.72 4.60
CA GLU A 147 10.21 19.88 5.46
C GLU A 147 8.70 19.98 5.08
N ARG A 148 8.35 20.62 3.96
CA ARG A 148 6.97 21.01 3.62
C ARG A 148 6.36 20.35 2.39
N GLN A 149 7.01 19.38 1.73
CA GLN A 149 6.51 18.89 0.44
C GLN A 149 6.11 17.41 0.32
N ASN A 150 5.98 16.60 1.38
CA ASN A 150 5.49 15.22 1.22
C ASN A 150 4.55 14.69 2.34
N ASN A 151 3.77 15.56 2.99
CA ASN A 151 2.99 15.17 4.17
C ASN A 151 1.61 14.54 3.89
N PHE A 152 1.14 14.55 2.63
CA PHE A 152 -0.25 14.18 2.34
C PHE A 152 -0.46 12.78 1.76
N ARG A 153 0.61 12.13 1.25
CA ARG A 153 0.51 10.78 0.71
C ARG A 153 0.94 9.77 1.77
N MET A 154 0.07 8.79 2.05
CA MET A 154 0.41 7.64 2.88
C MET A 154 1.53 6.80 2.25
N SER A 155 1.77 7.02 0.95
CA SER A 155 2.84 6.41 0.17
C SER A 155 3.83 7.43 -0.39
N LYS A 156 5.13 7.14 -0.32
CA LYS A 156 6.22 7.94 -0.91
C LYS A 156 6.88 7.17 -2.04
N LEU A 157 6.83 7.69 -3.27
CA LEU A 157 7.59 7.12 -4.40
C LEU A 157 9.09 7.22 -4.12
N ILE A 158 9.80 6.11 -4.26
CA ILE A 158 11.25 6.02 -4.05
C ILE A 158 11.98 6.01 -5.39
N THR A 159 11.59 5.05 -6.24
CA THR A 159 12.27 4.72 -7.48
C THR A 159 11.31 3.97 -8.40
N SER A 160 11.69 3.85 -9.66
CA SER A 160 11.00 3.03 -10.65
C SER A 160 11.96 1.96 -11.15
N ILE A 161 11.49 0.73 -11.24
CA ILE A 161 12.24 -0.39 -11.78
C ILE A 161 11.48 -0.91 -13.01
N GLY A 162 12.03 -0.67 -14.20
CA GLY A 162 11.37 -0.96 -15.47
C GLY A 162 10.01 -0.25 -15.56
N VAL A 163 8.93 -1.01 -15.65
CA VAL A 163 7.55 -0.50 -15.70
C VAL A 163 6.90 -0.32 -14.32
N TYR A 164 7.59 -0.70 -13.24
CA TYR A 164 7.03 -0.67 -11.89
C TYR A 164 7.50 0.54 -11.09
N ASN A 165 6.58 1.18 -10.40
CA ASN A 165 6.87 2.25 -9.44
C ASN A 165 6.93 1.67 -8.03
N ILE A 166 7.98 2.00 -7.27
CA ILE A 166 8.15 1.52 -5.90
C ILE A 166 7.85 2.64 -4.93
N HIS A 167 6.90 2.38 -4.04
CA HIS A 167 6.42 3.31 -3.04
C HIS A 167 6.65 2.75 -1.63
N LEU A 168 7.05 3.60 -0.68
CA LEU A 168 7.01 3.29 0.75
C LEU A 168 5.65 3.63 1.31
N LEU A 169 4.97 2.67 1.93
CA LEU A 169 3.74 2.89 2.67
C LEU A 169 4.06 2.93 4.18
N ASP A 170 3.79 4.05 4.84
CA ASP A 170 4.00 4.17 6.29
C ASP A 170 2.69 3.90 7.05
N LEU A 171 2.64 2.78 7.76
CA LEU A 171 1.51 2.39 8.62
C LEU A 171 1.78 2.64 10.11
N ARG A 172 2.95 3.14 10.52
CA ARG A 172 3.28 3.30 11.96
C ARG A 172 2.65 4.54 12.59
N GLU A 173 2.42 5.56 11.78
CA GLU A 173 1.76 6.79 12.23
C GLU A 173 0.23 6.68 12.17
N THR A 174 -0.30 5.46 12.04
CA THR A 174 -1.74 5.22 11.98
C THR A 174 -2.21 4.35 13.15
N LEU A 175 -3.45 4.59 13.56
CA LEU A 175 -4.09 3.85 14.63
C LEU A 175 -4.40 2.45 14.11
N PHE A 176 -3.82 1.46 14.78
CA PHE A 176 -4.17 0.08 14.52
C PHE A 176 -5.56 -0.24 15.08
N LEU A 177 -6.43 -0.76 14.21
CA LEU A 177 -7.72 -1.30 14.56
C LEU A 177 -7.74 -2.77 14.16
N SER A 178 -8.00 -3.66 15.12
CA SER A 178 -8.17 -5.08 14.82
C SER A 178 -9.43 -5.31 13.99
N GLN A 179 -9.49 -6.43 13.28
CA GLN A 179 -10.67 -6.78 12.49
C GLN A 179 -11.94 -6.85 13.35
N SER A 180 -11.84 -7.38 14.58
CA SER A 180 -12.95 -7.41 15.54
C SER A 180 -13.41 -6.00 15.90
N THR A 181 -12.49 -5.09 16.21
CA THR A 181 -12.80 -3.68 16.51
C THR A 181 -13.48 -2.99 15.33
N MET A 182 -12.98 -3.20 14.11
CA MET A 182 -13.54 -2.60 12.90
C MET A 182 -14.99 -3.06 12.66
N LYS A 183 -15.28 -4.35 12.91
CA LYS A 183 -16.63 -4.91 12.83
C LYS A 183 -17.55 -4.35 13.92
N SER A 184 -17.07 -4.32 15.18
CA SER A 184 -17.85 -3.78 16.30
C SER A 184 -18.20 -2.30 16.15
N LEU A 185 -17.33 -1.53 15.49
CA LEU A 185 -17.56 -0.11 15.18
C LEU A 185 -18.32 0.10 13.86
N TYR A 186 -18.67 -0.98 13.14
CA TYR A 186 -19.32 -0.93 11.83
C TYR A 186 -18.62 0.01 10.84
N LEU A 187 -17.28 0.03 10.84
CA LEU A 187 -16.52 1.00 10.03
C LEU A 187 -16.69 0.76 8.54
N LEU A 188 -16.62 -0.50 8.14
CA LEU A 188 -16.72 -0.94 6.76
C LEU A 188 -17.99 -1.77 6.56
N LYS A 189 -18.46 -1.78 5.31
CA LYS A 189 -19.54 -2.68 4.91
C LYS A 189 -19.05 -4.12 4.92
N GLU A 190 -19.72 -4.97 5.68
CA GLU A 190 -19.48 -6.40 5.60
C GLU A 190 -19.95 -6.93 4.24
N LYS A 191 -19.16 -7.83 3.63
CA LYS A 191 -19.64 -8.59 2.47
C LYS A 191 -20.81 -9.43 2.98
N ARG A 192 -21.99 -9.22 2.37
CA ARG A 192 -23.21 -9.98 2.72
C ARG A 192 -22.90 -11.47 2.73
N HIS A 193 -23.47 -12.20 3.68
CA HIS A 193 -23.49 -13.65 3.63
C HIS A 193 -23.96 -14.13 2.24
N GLN A 194 -23.31 -15.16 1.69
CA GLN A 194 -23.64 -15.73 0.38
C GLN A 194 -25.10 -16.21 0.27
N ASN A 195 -25.79 -16.39 1.39
CA ASN A 195 -27.22 -16.68 1.44
C ASN A 195 -28.04 -15.39 1.24
N ILE A 196 -28.30 -15.07 -0.03
CA ILE A 196 -29.10 -13.95 -0.54
C ILE A 196 -30.53 -13.90 0.07
N ASN A 197 -30.99 -14.99 0.68
CA ASN A 197 -32.34 -15.15 1.23
C ASN A 197 -32.50 -14.69 2.69
N ILE A 198 -31.43 -14.33 3.40
CA ILE A 198 -31.56 -13.73 4.73
C ILE A 198 -31.58 -12.22 4.54
N SER A 199 -32.76 -11.61 4.61
CA SER A 199 -32.88 -10.15 4.68
C SER A 199 -32.38 -9.68 6.05
N THR A 200 -31.07 -9.62 6.24
CA THR A 200 -30.52 -8.82 7.33
C THR A 200 -30.92 -7.37 7.06
N LYS A 201 -31.42 -6.69 8.11
CA LYS A 201 -31.72 -5.24 8.06
C LYS A 201 -30.53 -4.54 7.40
N LYS A 202 -30.78 -3.50 6.59
CA LYS A 202 -29.73 -2.69 5.95
C LYS A 202 -28.55 -2.50 6.91
N ASP A 203 -27.47 -3.23 6.71
CA ASP A 203 -26.27 -3.10 7.52
C ASP A 203 -25.71 -1.70 7.24
N PHE A 204 -25.76 -0.84 8.25
CA PHE A 204 -25.25 0.52 8.17
C PHE A 204 -23.76 0.49 8.49
N SER A 205 -22.93 1.03 7.60
CA SER A 205 -21.51 1.24 7.87
C SER A 205 -21.17 2.72 7.95
N VAL A 206 -20.16 3.07 8.76
CA VAL A 206 -19.67 4.45 8.89
C VAL A 206 -19.23 4.97 7.53
N ILE A 207 -18.51 4.16 6.75
CA ILE A 207 -18.05 4.54 5.42
C ILE A 207 -19.21 4.91 4.49
N GLU A 208 -20.31 4.16 4.48
CA GLU A 208 -21.49 4.48 3.64
C GLU A 208 -22.16 5.80 4.03
N LYS A 209 -22.01 6.24 5.30
CA LYS A 209 -22.58 7.50 5.78
C LYS A 209 -21.71 8.72 5.45
N ILE A 210 -20.40 8.52 5.29
CA ILE A 210 -19.43 9.61 5.04
C ILE A 210 -18.91 9.63 3.60
N ASP A 211 -19.13 8.57 2.82
CA ASP A 211 -18.68 8.48 1.43
C ASP A 211 -19.56 9.33 0.51
N PHE A 212 -19.17 10.60 0.36
CA PHE A 212 -19.67 11.52 -0.65
C PHE A 212 -18.68 11.70 -1.81
N THR A 213 -17.70 10.79 -1.94
CA THR A 213 -16.66 10.91 -2.96
C THR A 213 -17.25 10.75 -4.35
N GLN A 214 -16.67 11.45 -5.33
CA GLN A 214 -17.15 11.42 -6.71
C GLN A 214 -16.32 10.49 -7.61
N THR A 215 -15.09 10.16 -7.22
CA THR A 215 -14.14 9.37 -8.01
C THR A 215 -13.81 8.03 -7.34
N ASN A 216 -13.43 7.03 -8.13
CA ASN A 216 -13.06 5.71 -7.58
C ASN A 216 -11.78 5.79 -6.75
N VAL A 217 -10.84 6.63 -7.17
CA VAL A 217 -9.62 6.93 -6.41
C VAL A 217 -9.98 7.58 -5.07
N GLY A 218 -10.90 8.54 -5.06
CA GLY A 218 -11.37 9.19 -3.84
C GLY A 218 -12.02 8.20 -2.86
N LYS A 219 -12.86 7.31 -3.37
CA LYS A 219 -13.49 6.25 -2.57
C LYS A 219 -12.46 5.31 -1.95
N SER A 220 -11.47 4.89 -2.74
CA SER A 220 -10.39 4.02 -2.28
C SER A 220 -9.54 4.71 -1.20
N LEU A 221 -9.25 6.00 -1.40
CA LEU A 221 -8.52 6.81 -0.42
C LEU A 221 -9.31 7.02 0.88
N LEU A 222 -10.63 7.21 0.80
CA LEU A 222 -11.49 7.32 1.98
C LEU A 222 -11.50 6.01 2.78
N LYS A 223 -11.64 4.86 2.11
CA LYS A 223 -11.54 3.54 2.74
C LYS A 223 -10.20 3.39 3.48
N LEU A 224 -9.11 3.79 2.83
CA LEU A 224 -7.77 3.79 3.39
C LEU A 224 -7.67 4.65 4.66
N TRP A 225 -8.23 5.87 4.64
CA TRP A 225 -8.20 6.79 5.79
C TRP A 225 -9.05 6.32 6.96
N VAL A 226 -10.16 5.63 6.70
CA VAL A 226 -11.01 5.04 7.75
C VAL A 226 -10.31 3.85 8.40
N ASN A 227 -9.63 3.01 7.61
CA ASN A 227 -8.94 1.83 8.12
C ASN A 227 -7.62 2.14 8.82
N PHE A 228 -6.97 3.23 8.42
CA PHE A 228 -5.72 3.70 9.01
C PHE A 228 -5.82 5.16 9.46
N PRO A 229 -6.58 5.44 10.54
CA PRO A 229 -6.69 6.79 11.09
C PRO A 229 -5.33 7.33 11.50
N LEU A 230 -5.07 8.63 11.34
CA LEU A 230 -3.78 9.22 11.73
C LEU A 230 -3.63 9.30 13.25
N LEU A 231 -2.42 9.09 13.76
CA LEU A 231 -2.04 9.35 15.16
C LEU A 231 -1.36 10.72 15.33
N ASN A 232 -0.71 11.21 14.29
CA ASN A 232 0.06 12.45 14.37
C ASN A 232 -0.86 13.68 14.41
N ILE A 233 -0.89 14.38 15.55
CA ILE A 233 -1.74 15.55 15.78
C ILE A 233 -1.52 16.67 14.75
N LYS A 234 -0.28 16.87 14.26
CA LYS A 234 0.00 17.89 13.25
C LYS A 234 -0.71 17.54 11.94
N LYS A 235 -0.59 16.30 11.48
CA LYS A 235 -1.26 15.82 10.25
C LYS A 235 -2.79 15.81 10.38
N ILE A 236 -3.32 15.50 11.56
CA ILE A 236 -4.75 15.59 11.85
C ILE A 236 -5.22 17.04 11.70
N ASN A 237 -4.49 17.99 12.29
CA ASN A 237 -4.83 19.42 12.19
C ASN A 237 -4.69 19.95 10.76
N GLU A 238 -3.65 19.56 10.02
CA GLU A 238 -3.50 19.92 8.60
C GLU A 238 -4.72 19.47 7.77
N ARG A 239 -5.22 18.24 7.98
CA ARG A 239 -6.45 17.77 7.31
C ARG A 239 -7.67 18.60 7.69
N ARG A 240 -7.79 18.97 8.96
CA ARG A 240 -8.89 19.80 9.46
C ARG A 240 -8.85 21.21 8.87
N GLU A 241 -7.67 21.82 8.80
CA GLU A 241 -7.47 23.14 8.19
C GLU A 241 -7.87 23.16 6.72
N ILE A 242 -7.56 22.10 5.96
CA ILE A 242 -8.00 21.98 4.56
C ILE A 242 -9.53 21.89 4.47
N ILE A 243 -10.17 21.13 5.36
CA ILE A 243 -11.64 21.01 5.41
C ILE A 243 -12.25 22.38 5.72
N ASP A 244 -11.75 23.07 6.74
CA ASP A 244 -12.22 24.40 7.16
C ASP A 244 -12.03 25.41 6.02
N TYR A 245 -10.90 25.36 5.30
CA TYR A 245 -10.66 26.21 4.14
C TYR A 245 -11.68 25.96 3.01
N ILE A 246 -11.99 24.70 2.69
CA ILE A 246 -12.97 24.34 1.66
C ILE A 246 -14.37 24.83 2.03
N ILE A 247 -14.77 24.69 3.30
CA ILE A 247 -16.06 25.14 3.81
C ILE A 247 -16.15 26.66 3.78
N ASN A 248 -15.17 27.36 4.36
CA ASN A 248 -15.18 28.82 4.49
C ASN A 248 -15.14 29.55 3.14
N ASN A 249 -14.51 28.95 2.12
CA ASN A 249 -14.44 29.52 0.78
C ASN A 249 -15.54 28.99 -0.16
N SER A 250 -16.50 28.20 0.33
CA SER A 250 -17.62 27.65 -0.47
C SER A 250 -17.16 26.93 -1.75
N LEU A 251 -16.00 26.27 -1.71
CA LEU A 251 -15.37 25.66 -2.89
C LEU A 251 -16.01 24.32 -3.28
N GLN A 252 -16.94 23.82 -2.47
CA GLN A 252 -17.50 22.47 -2.54
C GLN A 252 -18.19 22.18 -3.87
N THR A 253 -19.11 23.04 -4.29
CA THR A 253 -19.91 22.84 -5.52
C THR A 253 -19.03 22.85 -6.77
N LYS A 254 -18.16 23.87 -6.89
CA LYS A 254 -17.23 24.01 -8.02
C LYS A 254 -16.27 22.82 -8.10
N THR A 255 -15.70 22.40 -6.98
CA THR A 255 -14.76 21.26 -6.93
C THR A 255 -15.46 19.94 -7.25
N THR A 256 -16.67 19.72 -6.72
CA THR A 256 -17.46 18.52 -6.99
C THR A 256 -17.78 18.38 -8.47
N GLN A 257 -18.11 19.48 -9.15
CA GLN A 257 -18.40 19.46 -10.58
C GLN A 257 -17.17 19.06 -11.40
N PHE A 258 -15.98 19.60 -11.08
CA PHE A 258 -14.73 19.21 -11.75
C PHE A 258 -14.37 17.74 -11.48
N LEU A 259 -14.52 17.27 -10.23
CA LEU A 259 -14.22 15.88 -9.89
C LEU A 259 -15.11 14.88 -10.63
N LYS A 260 -16.40 15.21 -10.84
CA LYS A 260 -17.30 14.37 -11.66
C LYS A 260 -16.80 14.21 -13.10
N MET A 261 -16.14 15.22 -13.67
CA MET A 261 -15.57 15.13 -15.01
C MET A 261 -14.35 14.20 -15.06
N CYS A 262 -13.56 14.13 -13.98
CA CYS A 262 -12.40 13.24 -13.89
C CYS A 262 -12.77 11.75 -13.89
N VAL A 263 -13.97 11.38 -13.42
CA VAL A 263 -14.46 9.98 -13.44
C VAL A 263 -14.45 9.39 -14.85
N CYS A 264 -14.68 10.21 -15.87
CA CYS A 264 -14.65 9.79 -17.26
C CYS A 264 -13.24 9.39 -17.73
N LEU A 265 -12.18 9.91 -17.08
CA LEU A 265 -10.79 9.62 -17.42
C LEU A 265 -10.28 8.33 -16.75
N GLU A 266 -10.82 7.97 -15.57
CA GLU A 266 -10.43 6.74 -14.85
C GLU A 266 -10.96 5.44 -15.50
N LYS A 267 -11.96 5.55 -16.39
CA LYS A 267 -12.57 4.41 -17.08
C LYS A 267 -11.97 4.07 -18.44
N ASN A 268 -11.10 4.94 -18.98
CA ASN A 268 -10.41 4.77 -20.26
C ASN A 268 -8.95 4.35 -20.04
#